data_AF-A0A972PXY2-F1
#
_entry.id   AF-A0A972PXY2-F1
#
_cell.length_a   1.000
_cell.length_b   1.000
_cell.length_c   1.000
_cell.angle_alpha   90.00
_cell.angle_beta   90.00
_cell.angle_gamma   90.00
#
_symmetry.space_group_name_H-M   'P 1'
#
loop_
_entity.id
_entity.type
_entity.pdbx_description
1 polymer ?
#
loop_
_entity_poly.entity_id
_entity_poly.type
_entity_poly.pdbx_seq_one_letter_code
_entity_poly.pdbx_strand_id
1 'polypeptide(L)'
;MKICPSCYAVCVDQKWDFNEPAREKAMKGNGWEKHLCPGCERVARGQVDGVVYLRGDFVARHREEVKNLIRSVAQKKLRKNIAARIYHIEEKKNEIVIETTDRALAERLGKEFEKAYSGHLDIQWQHHSDFARVYWTRD
;
A
#
# COMPACT_ATOMS: atom_id res chain seq x y z
N MET A 1 -4.30 25.39 -3.68
CA MET A 1 -3.38 24.23 -3.63
C MET A 1 -3.38 23.67 -2.22
N LYS A 2 -3.16 22.37 -2.03
CA LYS A 2 -3.28 21.72 -0.71
C LYS A 2 -2.06 20.87 -0.41
N ILE A 3 -1.70 20.72 0.85
CA ILE A 3 -0.62 19.83 1.30
C ILE A 3 -1.14 18.87 2.37
N CYS A 4 -0.74 17.60 2.26
CA CYS A 4 -1.04 16.58 3.25
C CYS A 4 -0.13 16.74 4.46
N PRO A 5 -0.66 17.04 5.66
CA PRO A 5 0.18 17.18 6.86
C PRO A 5 0.80 15.86 7.32
N SER A 6 0.28 14.70 6.87
CA SER A 6 0.77 13.38 7.26
C SER A 6 1.90 12.87 6.37
N CYS A 7 1.77 12.97 5.05
CA CYS A 7 2.76 12.43 4.10
C CYS A 7 3.40 13.46 3.18
N TYR A 8 3.08 14.75 3.36
CA TYR A 8 3.60 15.87 2.57
C TYR A 8 3.35 15.79 1.06
N ALA A 9 2.41 14.93 0.65
CA ALA A 9 1.86 14.97 -0.70
C ALA A 9 1.22 16.34 -0.97
N VAL A 10 1.27 16.79 -2.21
CA VAL A 10 0.75 18.08 -2.63
C VAL A 10 -0.37 17.90 -3.64
N CYS A 11 -1.33 18.82 -3.62
CA CYS A 11 -2.45 18.90 -4.54
C CYS A 11 -2.36 20.16 -5.40
N VAL A 12 -2.09 19.95 -6.68
CA VAL A 12 -2.05 20.98 -7.73
C VAL A 12 -3.05 20.56 -8.81
N ASP A 13 -3.91 21.47 -9.27
CA ASP A 13 -4.95 21.19 -10.28
C ASP A 13 -5.80 19.95 -9.96
N GLN A 14 -6.20 19.82 -8.69
CA GLN A 14 -6.99 18.69 -8.14
C GLN A 14 -6.29 17.31 -8.19
N LYS A 15 -5.02 17.24 -8.60
CA LYS A 15 -4.23 16.01 -8.62
C LYS A 15 -3.30 15.95 -7.41
N TRP A 16 -3.28 14.81 -6.75
CA TRP A 16 -2.42 14.56 -5.59
C TRP A 16 -1.20 13.73 -6.00
N ASP A 17 0.00 14.20 -5.66
CA ASP A 17 1.25 13.48 -5.89
C ASP A 17 2.35 13.85 -4.88
N PHE A 18 3.57 13.37 -5.13
CA PHE A 18 4.79 13.72 -4.38
C PHE A 18 5.70 14.62 -5.22
N ASN A 19 5.17 15.71 -5.79
CA ASN A 19 5.98 16.67 -6.52
C ASN A 19 6.89 17.46 -5.56
N GLU A 20 8.20 17.19 -5.59
CA GLU A 20 9.19 17.81 -4.70
C GLU A 20 9.27 19.34 -4.85
N PRO A 21 9.36 19.92 -6.06
CA PRO A 21 9.37 21.37 -6.23
C PRO A 21 8.12 22.06 -5.64
N ALA A 22 6.94 21.50 -5.86
CA ALA A 22 5.69 22.03 -5.31
C ALA A 22 5.64 21.89 -3.79
N ARG A 23 6.12 20.76 -3.24
CA ARG A 23 6.26 20.56 -1.78
C ARG A 23 7.19 21.59 -1.16
N GLU A 24 8.34 21.87 -1.75
CA GLU A 24 9.26 22.89 -1.23
C GLU A 24 8.63 24.29 -1.20
N LYS A 25 7.90 24.65 -2.26
CA LYS A 25 7.13 25.90 -2.29
C LYS A 25 6.04 25.92 -1.22
N ALA A 26 5.37 24.81 -1.00
CA ALA A 26 4.34 24.67 0.03
C ALA A 26 4.90 24.85 1.45
N MET A 27 6.11 24.37 1.71
CA MET A 27 6.74 24.48 3.03
C MET A 27 7.31 25.89 3.31
N LYS A 28 7.63 26.66 2.26
CA LYS A 28 8.24 28.00 2.37
C LYS A 28 7.23 29.15 2.33
N GLY A 29 6.01 28.92 1.85
CA GLY A 29 5.02 29.96 1.57
C GLY A 29 3.73 29.82 2.37
N ASN A 30 3.01 30.94 2.54
CA ASN A 30 1.81 31.01 3.39
C ASN A 30 0.48 30.72 2.64
N GLY A 31 0.53 30.15 1.44
CA GLY A 31 -0.64 30.00 0.54
C GLY A 31 -1.19 28.59 0.36
N TRP A 32 -0.72 27.60 1.15
CA TRP A 32 -1.12 26.20 1.02
C TRP A 32 -2.00 25.76 2.18
N GLU A 33 -3.17 25.22 1.86
CA GLU A 33 -4.09 24.67 2.86
C GLU A 33 -3.65 23.26 3.28
N LYS A 34 -3.82 22.94 4.57
CA LYS A 34 -3.57 21.59 5.08
C LYS A 34 -4.81 20.73 4.91
N HIS A 35 -4.71 19.66 4.11
CA HIS A 35 -5.78 18.68 3.90
C HIS A 35 -5.18 17.29 3.77
N LEU A 36 -5.80 16.26 4.36
CA LEU A 36 -5.33 14.89 4.14
C LEU A 36 -5.46 14.52 2.65
N CYS A 37 -4.44 13.86 2.12
CA CYS A 37 -4.55 13.26 0.79
C CYS A 37 -5.47 12.02 0.85
N PRO A 38 -6.01 11.56 -0.29
CA PRO A 38 -6.95 10.44 -0.31
C PRO A 38 -6.44 9.17 0.40
N GLY A 39 -5.14 8.88 0.30
CA GLY A 39 -4.55 7.72 1.00
C GLY A 39 -4.46 7.89 2.50
N CYS A 40 -4.02 9.05 3.00
CA CYS A 40 -3.96 9.31 4.43
C CYS A 40 -5.37 9.39 5.04
N GLU A 41 -6.36 9.87 4.29
CA GLU A 41 -7.76 9.87 4.72
C GLU A 41 -8.30 8.44 4.89
N ARG A 42 -8.05 7.54 3.92
CA ARG A 42 -8.45 6.12 4.03
C ARG A 42 -7.81 5.43 5.23
N VAL A 43 -6.51 5.66 5.45
CA VAL A 43 -5.80 5.13 6.63
C VAL A 43 -6.41 5.69 7.92
N ALA A 44 -6.68 6.99 8.00
CA ALA A 44 -7.28 7.60 9.19
C ALA A 44 -8.69 7.06 9.49
N ARG A 45 -9.43 6.64 8.46
CA ARG A 45 -10.77 6.04 8.60
C ARG A 45 -10.76 4.53 8.82
N GLY A 46 -9.60 3.87 8.78
CA GLY A 46 -9.49 2.41 8.86
C GLY A 46 -10.12 1.68 7.67
N GLN A 47 -10.15 2.30 6.49
CA GLN A 47 -10.74 1.68 5.30
C GLN A 47 -9.80 0.61 4.73
N VAL A 48 -10.20 -0.66 4.83
CA VAL A 48 -9.47 -1.81 4.27
C VAL A 48 -10.23 -2.34 3.05
N ASP A 49 -9.58 -2.27 1.90
CA ASP A 49 -10.10 -2.72 0.60
C ASP A 49 -9.30 -3.94 0.07
N GLY A 50 -8.39 -4.48 0.87
CA GLY A 50 -7.71 -5.73 0.54
C GLY A 50 -6.89 -6.30 1.68
N VAL A 51 -6.76 -7.62 1.70
CA VAL A 51 -5.94 -8.34 2.68
C VAL A 51 -5.08 -9.37 1.98
N VAL A 52 -3.79 -9.41 2.32
CA VAL A 52 -2.82 -10.35 1.78
C VAL A 52 -2.28 -11.22 2.91
N TYR A 53 -2.37 -12.53 2.74
CA TYR A 53 -1.78 -13.52 3.63
C TYR A 53 -0.58 -14.14 2.92
N LEU A 54 0.61 -13.94 3.48
CA LEU A 54 1.84 -14.58 3.03
C LEU A 54 2.19 -15.65 4.04
N ARG A 55 2.22 -16.93 3.65
CA ARG A 55 2.41 -18.06 4.57
C ARG A 55 3.46 -19.05 4.08
N GLY A 56 3.91 -19.87 5.02
CA GLY A 56 4.77 -21.03 4.76
C GLY A 56 6.16 -20.86 5.33
N ASP A 57 6.93 -21.95 5.29
CA ASP A 57 8.28 -22.00 5.84
C ASP A 57 9.23 -21.01 5.17
N PHE A 58 9.01 -20.73 3.89
CA PHE A 58 9.75 -19.71 3.16
C PHE A 58 9.65 -18.33 3.82
N VAL A 59 8.45 -17.93 4.26
CA VAL A 59 8.23 -16.62 4.91
C VAL A 59 9.00 -16.51 6.21
N ALA A 60 9.05 -17.59 6.99
CA ALA A 60 9.80 -17.64 8.25
C ALA A 60 11.32 -17.53 8.03
N ARG A 61 11.85 -18.21 6.99
CA ARG A 61 13.29 -18.22 6.67
C ARG A 61 13.77 -16.95 5.95
N HIS A 62 12.92 -16.29 5.17
CA HIS A 62 13.28 -15.16 4.30
C HIS A 62 12.62 -13.82 4.70
N ARG A 63 12.40 -13.59 6.00
CA ARG A 63 11.63 -12.44 6.52
C ARG A 63 12.04 -11.07 5.95
N GLU A 64 13.33 -10.76 5.92
CA GLU A 64 13.77 -9.45 5.45
C GLU A 64 13.55 -9.26 3.94
N GLU A 65 13.76 -10.30 3.14
CA GLU A 65 13.51 -10.28 1.71
C GLU A 65 12.02 -10.06 1.41
N VAL A 66 11.16 -10.80 2.12
CA VAL A 66 9.69 -10.67 2.06
C VAL A 66 9.27 -9.23 2.39
N LYS A 67 9.78 -8.66 3.49
CA LYS A 67 9.47 -7.27 3.89
C LYS A 67 9.97 -6.24 2.88
N ASN A 68 11.14 -6.48 2.27
CA ASN A 68 11.69 -5.61 1.25
C ASN A 68 10.84 -5.61 -0.02
N LEU A 69 10.33 -6.78 -0.44
CA LEU A 69 9.41 -6.87 -1.57
C LEU A 69 8.09 -6.13 -1.28
N ILE A 70 7.50 -6.32 -0.09
CA ILE A 70 6.28 -5.62 0.34
C ILE A 70 6.46 -4.10 0.22
N ARG A 71 7.54 -3.56 0.81
CA ARG A 71 7.85 -2.11 0.77
C ARG A 71 8.04 -1.61 -0.66
N SER A 72 8.78 -2.35 -1.48
CA SER A 72 9.05 -1.99 -2.88
C SER A 72 7.77 -1.93 -3.71
N VAL A 73 6.90 -2.92 -3.60
CA VAL A 73 5.62 -2.98 -4.30
C VAL A 73 4.70 -1.84 -3.85
N ALA A 74 4.58 -1.63 -2.53
CA ALA A 74 3.77 -0.57 -1.96
C ALA A 74 4.24 0.83 -2.40
N GLN A 75 5.55 1.10 -2.36
CA GLN A 75 6.11 2.38 -2.82
C GLN A 75 5.88 2.62 -4.31
N LYS A 76 6.06 1.60 -5.15
CA LYS A 76 5.80 1.70 -6.60
C LYS A 76 4.34 1.98 -6.89
N LYS A 77 3.42 1.30 -6.20
CA LYS A 77 1.98 1.52 -6.35
C LYS A 77 1.59 2.91 -5.84
N LEU A 78 2.12 3.32 -4.70
CA LEU A 78 1.88 4.63 -4.10
C LEU A 78 2.22 5.80 -5.04
N ARG A 79 3.33 5.71 -5.77
CA ARG A 79 3.71 6.73 -6.76
C ARG A 79 2.72 6.85 -7.92
N LYS A 80 1.95 5.80 -8.22
CA LYS A 80 0.94 5.76 -9.29
C LYS A 80 -0.48 6.06 -8.78
N ASN A 81 -0.79 5.64 -7.56
CA ASN A 81 -2.07 5.86 -6.91
C ASN A 81 -1.80 6.26 -5.45
N ILE A 82 -1.98 7.54 -5.14
CA ILE A 82 -1.73 8.07 -3.81
C ILE A 82 -2.64 7.47 -2.73
N ALA A 83 -3.79 6.94 -3.16
CA ALA A 83 -4.81 6.35 -2.32
C ALA A 83 -4.51 4.88 -1.97
N ALA A 84 -3.52 4.26 -2.62
CA ALA A 84 -3.06 2.91 -2.32
C ALA A 84 -2.02 2.93 -1.20
N ARG A 85 -2.45 2.55 0.00
CA ARG A 85 -1.62 2.47 1.21
C ARG A 85 -1.67 1.06 1.79
N ILE A 86 -0.57 0.69 2.44
CA ILE A 86 -0.63 -0.36 3.46
C ILE A 86 -1.21 0.32 4.70
N TYR A 87 -2.30 -0.24 5.21
CA TYR A 87 -2.95 0.19 6.45
C TYR A 87 -2.25 -0.43 7.65
N HIS A 88 -2.01 -1.75 7.61
CA HIS A 88 -1.42 -2.50 8.70
C HIS A 88 -0.59 -3.68 8.18
N ILE A 89 0.44 -4.06 8.95
CA ILE A 89 1.21 -5.30 8.75
C ILE A 89 1.30 -6.00 10.10
N GLU A 90 0.85 -7.24 10.13
CA GLU A 90 0.98 -8.14 11.28
C GLU A 90 1.97 -9.25 10.94
N GLU A 91 3.00 -9.42 11.77
CA GLU A 91 3.98 -10.49 11.62
C GLU A 91 3.76 -11.58 12.67
N LYS A 92 3.56 -12.82 12.21
CA LYS A 92 3.51 -14.05 13.04
C LYS A 92 4.64 -14.98 12.65
N LYS A 93 4.84 -16.07 13.39
CA LYS A 93 5.99 -16.99 13.21
C LYS A 93 6.20 -17.47 11.77
N ASN A 94 5.14 -17.92 11.09
CA ASN A 94 5.18 -18.44 9.71
C ASN A 94 4.18 -17.71 8.79
N GLU A 95 3.76 -16.50 9.15
CA GLU A 95 2.75 -15.74 8.40
C GLU A 95 3.05 -14.24 8.50
N ILE A 96 2.83 -13.52 7.41
CA ILE A 96 2.71 -12.06 7.41
C ILE A 96 1.35 -11.72 6.81
N VAL A 97 0.56 -10.93 7.54
CA VAL A 97 -0.75 -10.43 7.12
C VAL A 97 -0.63 -8.94 6.81
N ILE A 98 -1.12 -8.52 5.64
CA ILE A 98 -1.03 -7.14 5.16
C ILE A 98 -2.43 -6.66 4.84
N GLU A 99 -2.85 -5.56 5.46
CA GLU A 99 -4.11 -4.89 5.14
C GLU A 99 -3.83 -3.66 4.27
N THR A 100 -4.58 -3.49 3.19
CA THR A 100 -4.37 -2.41 2.21
C THR A 100 -5.65 -1.60 2.02
N THR A 101 -5.48 -0.30 1.73
CA THR A 101 -6.58 0.64 1.42
C THR A 101 -6.92 0.67 -0.08
N ASP A 102 -6.49 -0.35 -0.82
CA ASP A 102 -6.64 -0.45 -2.27
C ASP A 102 -6.58 -1.94 -2.66
N ARG A 103 -7.64 -2.43 -3.28
CA ARG A 103 -7.74 -3.81 -3.78
C ARG A 103 -6.59 -4.16 -4.72
N ALA A 104 -6.30 -3.27 -5.66
CA ALA A 104 -5.28 -3.52 -6.67
C ALA A 104 -3.85 -3.52 -6.09
N LEU A 105 -3.61 -2.94 -4.91
CA LEU A 105 -2.37 -3.10 -4.16
C LEU A 105 -2.26 -4.52 -3.57
N ALA A 106 -3.32 -5.04 -2.97
CA ALA A 106 -3.35 -6.42 -2.47
C ALA A 106 -3.08 -7.43 -3.59
N GLU A 107 -3.80 -7.31 -4.72
CA GLU A 107 -3.57 -8.16 -5.90
C GLU A 107 -2.14 -8.06 -6.42
N ARG A 108 -1.58 -6.84 -6.45
CA ARG A 108 -0.22 -6.62 -6.96
C ARG A 108 0.83 -7.25 -6.04
N LEU A 109 0.63 -7.19 -4.72
CA LEU A 109 1.49 -7.87 -3.77
C LEU A 109 1.52 -9.37 -4.08
N GLY A 110 0.38 -10.05 -4.14
CA GLY A 110 0.32 -11.48 -4.44
C GLY A 110 1.02 -11.87 -5.75
N LYS A 111 0.74 -11.15 -6.83
CA LYS A 111 1.36 -11.39 -8.15
C LYS A 111 2.87 -11.19 -8.15
N GLU A 112 3.39 -10.19 -7.42
CA GLU A 112 4.84 -9.97 -7.33
C GLU A 112 5.52 -11.02 -6.46
N PHE A 113 4.83 -11.55 -5.44
CA PHE A 113 5.33 -12.69 -4.64
C PHE A 113 5.42 -13.97 -5.48
N GLU A 114 4.36 -14.33 -6.19
CA GLU A 114 4.36 -15.47 -7.11
C GLU A 114 5.45 -15.34 -8.18
N LYS A 115 5.61 -14.13 -8.75
CA LYS A 115 6.65 -13.87 -9.74
C LYS A 115 8.07 -13.96 -9.17
N ALA A 116 8.31 -13.40 -7.99
CA ALA A 116 9.66 -13.31 -7.41
C ALA A 116 10.11 -14.63 -6.77
N TYR A 117 9.17 -15.39 -6.22
CA TYR A 117 9.45 -16.51 -5.34
C TYR A 117 8.69 -17.78 -5.71
N SER A 118 8.01 -17.85 -6.86
CA SER A 118 7.13 -18.99 -7.19
C SER A 118 6.08 -19.20 -6.08
N GLY A 119 5.63 -20.44 -5.85
CA GLY A 119 4.62 -20.76 -4.85
C GLY A 119 3.20 -20.76 -5.41
N HIS A 120 2.22 -20.89 -4.54
CA HIS A 120 0.81 -20.93 -4.91
C HIS A 120 0.13 -19.60 -4.56
N LEU A 121 -0.51 -18.98 -5.55
CA LEU A 121 -1.28 -17.75 -5.40
C LEU A 121 -2.77 -18.03 -5.61
N ASP A 122 -3.58 -17.64 -4.65
CA ASP A 122 -5.04 -17.59 -4.75
C ASP A 122 -5.52 -16.15 -4.51
N ILE A 123 -6.39 -15.65 -5.38
CA ILE A 123 -6.99 -14.32 -5.26
C ILE A 123 -8.50 -14.48 -5.29
N GLN A 124 -9.14 -14.06 -4.20
CA GLN A 124 -10.58 -14.12 -4.02
C GLN A 124 -11.15 -12.70 -4.04
N TRP A 125 -12.04 -12.44 -5.01
CA TRP A 125 -12.75 -11.18 -5.13
C TRP A 125 -14.14 -11.28 -4.50
N GLN A 126 -14.57 -10.22 -3.81
CA GLN A 126 -15.96 -10.11 -3.40
C GLN A 126 -16.78 -9.43 -4.49
N HIS A 127 -17.80 -10.12 -5.01
CA HIS A 127 -18.57 -9.66 -6.18
C HIS A 127 -19.30 -8.32 -5.99
N HIS A 128 -19.59 -7.91 -4.75
CA HIS A 128 -20.37 -6.71 -4.44
C HIS A 128 -19.57 -5.64 -3.68
N SER A 129 -18.24 -5.75 -3.62
CA SER A 129 -17.38 -4.76 -2.98
C SER A 129 -16.05 -4.66 -3.71
N ASP A 130 -15.39 -3.50 -3.66
CA ASP A 130 -14.03 -3.33 -4.17
C ASP A 130 -12.99 -3.93 -3.20
N PHE A 131 -13.15 -5.21 -2.85
CA PHE A 131 -12.32 -5.93 -1.89
C PHE A 131 -11.70 -7.18 -2.50
N ALA A 132 -10.42 -7.43 -2.23
CA ALA A 132 -9.76 -8.69 -2.55
C ALA A 132 -9.08 -9.31 -1.34
N ARG A 133 -9.22 -10.63 -1.21
CA ARG A 133 -8.43 -11.44 -0.31
C ARG A 133 -7.41 -12.24 -1.10
N VAL A 134 -6.15 -12.11 -0.75
CA VAL A 134 -5.03 -12.71 -1.47
C VAL A 134 -4.30 -13.66 -0.54
N TYR A 135 -4.07 -14.87 -1.01
CA TYR A 135 -3.30 -15.88 -0.31
C TYR A 135 -2.11 -16.25 -1.16
N TRP A 136 -0.91 -16.18 -0.58
CA TRP A 136 0.30 -16.70 -1.20
C TRP A 136 1.00 -17.63 -0.22
N THR A 137 1.35 -18.83 -0.68
CA THR A 137 1.97 -19.85 0.16
C THR A 137 3.17 -20.50 -0.52
N ARG A 138 4.25 -20.72 0.23
CA ARG A 138 5.43 -21.47 -0.22
C ARG A 138 6.16 -22.13 0.96
N ASP A 139 6.47 -23.41 0.79
CA ASP A 139 7.27 -24.23 1.70
C ASP A 139 8.63 -24.65 1.09
#